data_AF-A0AAC9GKD5-F1
#
_entry.id   AF-A0AAC9GKD5-F1
#
_cell.length_a   1.000
_cell.length_b   1.000
_cell.length_c   1.000
_cell.angle_alpha   90.00
_cell.angle_beta   90.00
_cell.angle_gamma   90.00
#
_symmetry.space_group_name_H-M   'P 1'
#
loop_
_entity.id
_entity.type
_entity.pdbx_description
1 polymer ?
#
loop_
_entity_poly.entity_id
_entity_poly.type
_entity_poly.pdbx_seq_one_letter_code
_entity_poly.pdbx_strand_id
1 'polypeptide(L)'
;MDNRISFKKQRLRNKNIAHRRSNRFTRRSRKIRLGRFNYLPHTSLVVSIAKPFQKYIDDVFTQGHNNGIYKSDGRSRVNPDINYGTGGLLHGRKYMLTTSWNAPATAFTLPGEFFEETSVDDGVMFGFHKMNKFTGMERLNGFHFHDVEKGATPENIVIFKENYTKHLEQTFKNL
;
A
#
# COMPACT_ATOMS: atom_id res chain seq x y z
N MET A 1 51.32 18.26 -5.25
CA MET A 1 50.17 18.78 -4.47
C MET A 1 48.97 18.98 -5.40
N ASP A 2 48.24 17.94 -5.83
CA ASP A 2 47.10 18.17 -6.74
C ASP A 2 45.97 17.12 -6.77
N ASN A 3 45.82 16.28 -5.74
CA ASN A 3 44.67 15.34 -5.68
C ASN A 3 43.59 15.74 -4.66
N ARG A 4 43.90 16.53 -3.62
CA ARG A 4 42.90 16.98 -2.63
C ARG A 4 41.97 18.08 -3.16
N ILE A 5 42.43 18.86 -4.15
CA ILE A 5 41.65 19.97 -4.74
C ILE A 5 40.60 19.43 -5.72
N SER A 6 40.95 18.39 -6.51
CA SER A 6 40.06 17.70 -7.45
C SER A 6 38.87 17.04 -6.73
N PHE A 7 39.12 16.30 -5.64
CA PHE A 7 38.06 15.66 -4.85
C PHE A 7 37.09 16.66 -4.17
N LYS A 8 37.59 17.81 -3.68
CA LYS A 8 36.72 18.86 -3.13
C LYS A 8 35.83 19.49 -4.20
N LYS A 9 36.34 19.72 -5.42
CA LYS A 9 35.56 20.25 -6.56
C LYS A 9 34.47 19.26 -7.02
N GLN A 10 34.77 17.96 -7.07
CA GLN A 10 33.80 16.90 -7.40
C GLN A 10 32.65 16.85 -6.38
N ARG A 11 32.97 16.93 -5.08
CA ARG A 11 31.99 16.87 -3.99
C ARG A 11 31.09 18.12 -3.94
N LEU A 12 31.63 19.30 -4.26
CA LEU A 12 30.86 20.54 -4.41
C LEU A 12 29.95 20.53 -5.64
N ARG A 13 30.40 19.97 -6.78
CA ARG A 13 29.55 19.74 -7.97
C ARG A 13 28.38 18.80 -7.65
N ASN A 14 28.64 17.68 -6.96
CA ASN A 14 27.59 16.72 -6.62
C ASN A 14 26.58 17.29 -5.60
N LYS A 15 27.03 18.08 -4.62
CA LYS A 15 26.12 18.83 -3.72
C LYS A 15 25.27 19.86 -4.47
N ASN A 16 25.85 20.59 -5.42
CA ASN A 16 25.10 21.56 -6.23
C ASN A 16 24.13 20.90 -7.21
N ILE A 17 24.42 19.69 -7.72
CA ILE A 17 23.49 18.93 -8.55
C ILE A 17 22.34 18.36 -7.70
N ALA A 18 22.61 17.87 -6.49
CA ALA A 18 21.57 17.42 -5.55
C ALA A 18 20.68 18.58 -5.08
N HIS A 19 21.24 19.76 -4.83
CA HIS A 19 20.49 20.96 -4.47
C HIS A 19 19.68 21.53 -5.66
N ARG A 20 20.21 21.44 -6.89
CA ARG A 20 19.47 21.79 -8.11
C ARG A 20 18.41 20.76 -8.50
N ARG A 21 18.53 19.48 -8.11
CA ARG A 21 17.50 18.45 -8.30
C ARG A 21 16.37 18.55 -7.28
N SER A 22 16.68 18.84 -6.00
CA SER A 22 15.65 19.15 -4.99
C SER A 22 14.88 20.44 -5.31
N ASN A 23 15.57 21.50 -5.79
CA ASN A 23 14.90 22.74 -6.21
C ASN A 23 14.15 22.66 -7.56
N ARG A 24 14.36 21.62 -8.37
CA ARG A 24 13.55 21.37 -9.58
C ARG A 24 12.28 20.56 -9.26
N PHE A 25 12.29 19.79 -8.17
CA PHE A 25 11.12 19.08 -7.65
C PHE A 25 10.13 20.02 -6.94
N THR A 26 10.58 21.16 -6.42
CA THR A 26 9.74 22.12 -5.68
C THR A 26 9.11 23.24 -6.52
N ARG A 27 9.22 23.22 -7.86
CA ARG A 27 8.79 24.33 -8.74
C ARG A 27 7.67 24.02 -9.75
N ARG A 28 6.86 22.98 -9.55
CA ARG A 28 5.71 22.68 -10.43
C ARG A 28 4.38 22.39 -9.74
N SER A 29 4.17 22.88 -8.52
CA SER A 29 2.83 22.94 -7.92
C SER A 29 2.18 24.30 -8.25
N ARG A 30 1.69 24.47 -9.48
CA ARG A 30 0.66 25.49 -9.74
C ARG A 30 -0.61 25.03 -9.02
N LYS A 31 -0.86 25.56 -7.82
CA LYS A 31 -2.17 25.46 -7.15
C LYS A 31 -3.21 26.07 -8.09
N ILE A 32 -4.03 25.25 -8.73
CA ILE A 32 -5.27 25.72 -9.33
C ILE A 32 -6.25 25.82 -8.16
N ARG A 33 -6.46 27.04 -7.67
CA ARG A 33 -7.40 27.32 -6.58
C ARG A 33 -8.78 27.58 -7.19
N LEU A 34 -9.58 26.53 -7.34
CA LEU A 34 -11.03 26.64 -7.61
C LEU A 34 -11.76 26.65 -6.25
N GLY A 35 -11.86 27.83 -5.63
CA GLY A 35 -12.62 28.03 -4.39
C GLY A 35 -12.07 27.28 -3.15
N ARG A 36 -12.98 26.91 -2.22
CA ARG A 36 -12.71 26.18 -0.96
C ARG A 36 -12.29 24.71 -1.17
N PHE A 37 -12.18 24.23 -2.40
CA PHE A 37 -11.77 22.86 -2.71
C PHE A 37 -10.27 22.82 -3.03
N ASN A 38 -9.52 22.08 -2.22
CA ASN A 38 -8.14 21.73 -2.54
C ASN A 38 -8.13 20.50 -3.45
N TYR A 39 -8.02 20.69 -4.76
CA TYR A 39 -7.64 19.60 -5.65
C TYR A 39 -6.13 19.36 -5.50
N LEU A 40 -5.74 18.19 -5.00
CA LEU A 40 -4.34 17.80 -4.82
C LEU A 40 -3.95 16.76 -5.87
N PRO A 41 -3.49 17.17 -7.06
CA PRO A 41 -2.98 16.24 -8.07
C PRO A 41 -1.50 15.90 -7.78
N HIS A 42 -1.18 15.30 -6.62
CA HIS A 42 0.01 14.46 -6.47
C HIS A 42 0.01 13.70 -5.13
N THR A 43 0.33 12.42 -5.20
CA THR A 43 0.47 11.47 -4.08
C THR A 43 1.74 11.74 -3.27
N SER A 44 1.60 12.27 -2.07
CA SER A 44 2.66 12.25 -1.04
C SER A 44 2.15 11.82 0.34
N LEU A 45 0.90 11.40 0.43
CA LEU A 45 0.28 10.73 1.58
C LEU A 45 -0.57 9.62 0.98
N VAL A 46 -0.03 8.40 0.89
CA VAL A 46 -0.78 7.28 0.31
C VAL A 46 -1.33 6.44 1.46
N VAL A 47 -2.55 6.76 1.88
CA VAL A 47 -3.38 5.91 2.74
C VAL A 47 -4.13 4.94 1.81
N SER A 48 -3.39 4.21 0.97
CA SER A 48 -3.92 3.31 -0.06
C SER A 48 -2.78 2.46 -0.64
N ILE A 49 -3.11 1.52 -1.52
CA ILE A 49 -2.11 0.75 -2.27
C ILE A 49 -1.30 1.66 -3.21
N ALA A 50 -0.02 1.32 -3.41
CA ALA A 50 0.84 2.08 -4.32
C ALA A 50 0.26 2.01 -5.75
N LYS A 51 0.21 3.16 -6.44
CA LYS A 51 -0.35 3.26 -7.80
C LYS A 51 0.17 2.22 -8.81
N PRO A 52 1.48 1.88 -8.86
CA PRO A 52 1.96 0.84 -9.75
C PRO A 52 1.36 -0.54 -9.43
N PHE A 53 1.15 -0.85 -8.16
CA PHE A 53 0.52 -2.10 -7.74
C PHE A 53 -0.98 -2.10 -8.04
N GLN A 54 -1.67 -0.98 -7.81
CA GLN A 54 -3.06 -0.82 -8.24
C GLN A 54 -3.21 -1.08 -9.74
N LYS A 55 -2.37 -0.43 -10.56
CA LYS A 55 -2.38 -0.64 -12.01
C LYS A 55 -2.13 -2.11 -12.38
N TYR A 56 -1.17 -2.77 -11.73
CA TYR A 56 -0.92 -4.19 -11.96
C TYR A 56 -2.18 -5.03 -11.70
N ILE A 57 -2.86 -4.79 -10.59
CA ILE A 57 -4.08 -5.53 -10.26
C ILE A 57 -5.19 -5.22 -11.27
N ASP A 58 -5.39 -3.96 -11.62
CA ASP A 58 -6.36 -3.55 -12.64
C ASP A 58 -6.11 -4.26 -13.97
N ASP A 59 -4.86 -4.27 -14.45
CA ASP A 59 -4.47 -4.92 -15.70
C ASP A 59 -4.71 -6.44 -15.65
N VAL A 60 -4.27 -7.11 -14.57
CA VAL A 60 -4.39 -8.57 -14.41
C VAL A 60 -5.83 -8.99 -14.25
N PHE A 61 -6.61 -8.30 -13.41
CA PHE A 61 -8.00 -8.65 -13.18
C PHE A 61 -8.82 -8.40 -14.43
N THR A 62 -8.58 -7.29 -15.14
CA THR A 62 -9.25 -7.01 -16.43
C THR A 62 -9.00 -8.13 -17.44
N GLN A 63 -7.74 -8.57 -17.60
CA GLN A 63 -7.40 -9.67 -18.50
C GLN A 63 -7.89 -11.04 -18.02
N GLY A 64 -8.19 -11.17 -16.73
CA GLY A 64 -8.72 -12.38 -16.12
C GLY A 64 -10.23 -12.58 -16.28
N HIS A 65 -10.94 -11.60 -16.85
CA HIS A 65 -12.38 -11.73 -17.11
C HIS A 65 -12.63 -12.83 -18.13
N ASN A 66 -13.46 -13.81 -17.78
CA ASN A 66 -13.70 -15.03 -18.56
C ASN A 66 -12.40 -15.79 -18.92
N ASN A 67 -11.34 -15.56 -18.14
CA ASN A 67 -10.02 -16.14 -18.37
C ASN A 67 -9.36 -16.54 -17.03
N GLY A 68 -10.13 -17.25 -16.20
CA GLY A 68 -9.63 -17.93 -15.01
C GLY A 68 -9.63 -17.11 -13.71
N ILE A 69 -9.93 -15.80 -13.70
CA ILE A 69 -10.00 -15.00 -12.46
C ILE A 69 -11.45 -14.77 -12.01
N TYR A 70 -12.32 -14.29 -12.90
CA TYR A 70 -13.75 -14.13 -12.61
C TYR A 70 -14.58 -14.22 -13.90
N LYS A 71 -15.85 -14.58 -13.76
CA LYS A 71 -16.81 -14.70 -14.88
C LYS A 71 -17.78 -13.52 -14.94
N SER A 72 -18.24 -13.08 -13.78
CA SER A 72 -19.19 -11.97 -13.63
C SER A 72 -19.07 -11.34 -12.25
N ASP A 73 -19.93 -10.37 -11.95
CA ASP A 73 -20.11 -9.84 -10.60
C ASP A 73 -20.96 -10.75 -9.70
N GLY A 74 -21.40 -11.93 -10.17
CA GLY A 74 -22.21 -12.88 -9.40
C GLY A 74 -23.73 -12.66 -9.48
N ARG A 75 -24.19 -11.51 -10.00
CA ARG A 75 -25.62 -11.19 -10.11
C ARG A 75 -26.22 -11.79 -11.38
N SER A 76 -27.54 -11.91 -11.41
CA SER A 76 -28.29 -12.39 -12.58
C SER A 76 -29.48 -11.48 -12.88
N ARG A 77 -30.04 -11.57 -14.10
CA ARG A 77 -31.26 -10.81 -14.47
C ARG A 77 -32.46 -11.18 -13.61
N VAL A 78 -32.50 -12.39 -13.05
CA VAL A 78 -33.57 -12.87 -12.17
C VAL A 78 -33.41 -12.31 -10.76
N ASN A 79 -32.17 -12.12 -10.31
CA ASN A 79 -31.82 -11.63 -8.97
C ASN A 79 -30.79 -10.48 -9.06
N PRO A 80 -31.19 -9.27 -9.49
CA PRO A 80 -30.27 -8.18 -9.77
C PRO A 80 -29.70 -7.47 -8.52
N ASP A 81 -30.33 -7.67 -7.35
CA ASP A 81 -30.01 -6.93 -6.12
C ASP A 81 -29.16 -7.72 -5.12
N ILE A 82 -28.92 -9.01 -5.37
CA ILE A 82 -28.19 -9.91 -4.46
C ILE A 82 -27.03 -10.59 -5.18
N ASN A 83 -26.06 -11.10 -4.42
CA ASN A 83 -24.89 -11.86 -4.89
C ASN A 83 -23.77 -11.06 -5.58
N TYR A 84 -23.72 -9.73 -5.42
CA TYR A 84 -22.54 -8.98 -5.88
C TYR A 84 -21.25 -9.50 -5.23
N GLY A 85 -20.24 -9.79 -6.05
CA GLY A 85 -18.94 -10.29 -5.64
C GLY A 85 -18.83 -11.82 -5.53
N THR A 86 -19.79 -12.59 -6.04
CA THR A 86 -19.75 -14.07 -5.98
C THR A 86 -19.38 -14.74 -7.30
N GLY A 87 -19.04 -13.98 -8.36
CA GLY A 87 -18.73 -14.51 -9.70
C GLY A 87 -17.26 -14.82 -9.95
N GLY A 88 -16.44 -14.85 -8.91
CA GLY A 88 -15.02 -15.22 -8.95
C GLY A 88 -14.80 -16.70 -9.32
N LEU A 89 -13.57 -17.03 -9.75
CA LEU A 89 -13.19 -18.40 -10.14
C LEU A 89 -12.01 -18.94 -9.34
N LEU A 90 -11.35 -18.11 -8.52
CA LEU A 90 -10.15 -18.48 -7.75
C LEU A 90 -10.48 -19.12 -6.39
N HIS A 91 -11.58 -19.88 -6.32
CA HIS A 91 -11.98 -20.58 -5.10
C HIS A 91 -10.90 -21.56 -4.62
N GLY A 92 -10.81 -21.75 -3.31
CA GLY A 92 -9.77 -22.57 -2.66
C GLY A 92 -8.39 -21.90 -2.62
N ARG A 93 -8.17 -20.80 -3.35
CA ARG A 93 -6.95 -19.99 -3.23
C ARG A 93 -7.07 -19.04 -2.06
N LYS A 94 -5.94 -18.85 -1.38
CA LYS A 94 -5.81 -17.99 -0.21
C LYS A 94 -4.83 -16.86 -0.52
N TYR A 95 -5.04 -15.68 0.05
CA TYR A 95 -4.12 -14.55 -0.05
C TYR A 95 -3.85 -13.95 1.33
N MET A 96 -2.67 -13.34 1.49
CA MET A 96 -2.26 -12.63 2.70
C MET A 96 -1.79 -11.23 2.29
N LEU A 97 -2.16 -10.21 3.06
CA LEU A 97 -1.70 -8.84 2.86
C LEU A 97 -0.63 -8.48 3.89
N THR A 98 0.53 -8.04 3.41
CA THR A 98 1.58 -7.48 4.27
C THR A 98 1.81 -6.01 3.87
N THR A 99 1.79 -5.10 4.84
CA THR A 99 1.97 -3.66 4.58
C THR A 99 2.95 -3.02 5.57
N SER A 100 3.51 -1.88 5.20
CA SER A 100 4.41 -1.09 6.03
C SER A 100 3.94 0.36 6.12
N TRP A 101 3.92 0.89 7.35
CA TRP A 101 3.35 2.19 7.69
C TRP A 101 4.35 3.00 8.51
N ASN A 102 4.45 4.29 8.22
CA ASN A 102 5.09 5.22 9.15
C ASN A 102 4.14 5.59 10.31
N ALA A 103 2.84 5.39 10.15
CA ALA A 103 1.90 5.55 11.25
C ALA A 103 2.20 4.52 12.36
N PRO A 104 2.26 4.93 13.64
CA PRO A 104 2.38 3.99 14.74
C PRO A 104 1.12 3.13 14.83
N ALA A 105 1.22 1.94 15.46
CA ALA A 105 0.07 1.05 15.64
C ALA A 105 -1.07 1.74 16.39
N THR A 106 -0.74 2.62 17.35
CA THR A 106 -1.72 3.38 18.14
C THR A 106 -2.63 4.28 17.30
N ALA A 107 -2.20 4.69 16.10
CA ALA A 107 -3.07 5.44 15.19
C ALA A 107 -4.35 4.67 14.80
N PHE A 108 -4.31 3.33 14.90
CA PHE A 108 -5.39 2.41 14.57
C PHE A 108 -6.07 1.80 15.80
N THR A 109 -5.52 1.95 17.00
CA THR A 109 -6.00 1.23 18.20
C THR A 109 -6.36 2.13 19.38
N LEU A 110 -5.92 3.40 19.40
CA LEU A 110 -6.17 4.29 20.53
C LEU A 110 -7.38 5.20 20.24
N PRO A 111 -8.33 5.35 21.18
CA PRO A 111 -9.47 6.26 21.03
C PRO A 111 -9.02 7.70 20.77
N GLY A 112 -9.67 8.36 19.82
CA GLY A 112 -9.38 9.75 19.44
C GLY A 112 -8.18 9.92 18.49
N GLU A 113 -7.50 8.85 18.11
CA GLU A 113 -6.47 8.87 17.06
C GLU A 113 -7.07 8.80 15.64
N PHE A 114 -6.21 9.01 14.64
CA PHE A 114 -6.58 9.30 13.25
C PHE A 114 -7.52 8.29 12.58
N PHE A 115 -7.38 6.99 12.87
CA PHE A 115 -8.20 5.95 12.24
C PHE A 115 -9.39 5.51 13.08
N GLU A 116 -9.74 6.24 14.15
CA GLU A 116 -10.98 6.01 14.91
C GLU A 116 -11.13 4.54 15.36
N GLU A 117 -10.04 3.96 15.88
CA GLU A 117 -9.98 2.56 16.33
C GLU A 117 -10.30 1.51 15.23
N THR A 118 -10.26 1.94 13.96
CA THR A 118 -10.46 1.07 12.81
C THR A 118 -9.13 0.45 12.40
N SER A 119 -9.10 -0.88 12.30
CA SER A 119 -7.91 -1.62 11.88
C SER A 119 -7.46 -1.26 10.46
N VAL A 120 -6.19 -1.54 10.13
CA VAL A 120 -5.67 -1.38 8.76
C VAL A 120 -6.53 -2.13 7.74
N ASP A 121 -6.93 -3.36 8.08
CA ASP A 121 -7.64 -4.25 7.17
C ASP A 121 -9.13 -3.89 7.03
N ASP A 122 -9.78 -3.43 8.10
CA ASP A 122 -11.22 -3.06 8.05
C ASP A 122 -11.44 -1.61 7.61
N GLY A 123 -10.41 -0.77 7.70
CA GLY A 123 -10.42 0.60 7.22
C GLY A 123 -9.72 0.73 5.88
N VAL A 124 -8.44 1.11 5.91
CA VAL A 124 -7.69 1.56 4.73
C VAL A 124 -7.58 0.49 3.64
N MET A 125 -7.45 -0.79 4.02
CA MET A 125 -7.28 -1.91 3.10
C MET A 125 -8.57 -2.68 2.82
N PHE A 126 -9.73 -2.20 3.30
CA PHE A 126 -11.01 -2.85 3.07
C PHE A 126 -11.31 -3.09 1.59
N GLY A 127 -11.09 -2.06 0.76
CA GLY A 127 -11.28 -2.16 -0.70
C GLY A 127 -10.37 -3.21 -1.34
N PHE A 128 -9.12 -3.31 -0.89
CA PHE A 128 -8.18 -4.34 -1.35
C PHE A 128 -8.69 -5.74 -1.01
N HIS A 129 -9.23 -5.95 0.19
CA HIS A 129 -9.78 -7.24 0.58
C HIS A 129 -11.04 -7.61 -0.19
N LYS A 130 -11.93 -6.65 -0.46
CA LYS A 130 -13.14 -6.90 -1.26
C LYS A 130 -12.81 -7.22 -2.71
N MET A 131 -11.80 -6.58 -3.27
CA MET A 131 -11.30 -6.90 -4.61
C MET A 131 -10.77 -8.35 -4.70
N ASN A 132 -9.99 -8.83 -3.73
CA ASN A 132 -9.55 -10.24 -3.71
C ASN A 132 -10.71 -11.21 -3.41
N LYS A 133 -11.66 -10.82 -2.57
CA LYS A 133 -12.87 -11.62 -2.33
C LYS A 133 -13.73 -11.74 -3.59
N PHE A 134 -13.81 -10.70 -4.41
CA PHE A 134 -14.55 -10.68 -5.67
C PHE A 134 -14.06 -11.77 -6.64
N THR A 135 -12.76 -12.08 -6.64
CA THR A 135 -12.20 -13.16 -7.46
C THR A 135 -12.42 -14.55 -6.85
N GLY A 136 -13.06 -14.64 -5.68
CA GLY A 136 -13.35 -15.90 -5.00
C GLY A 136 -12.25 -16.39 -4.04
N MET A 137 -11.21 -15.58 -3.80
CA MET A 137 -10.12 -15.94 -2.88
C MET A 137 -10.50 -15.74 -1.41
N GLU A 138 -9.88 -16.53 -0.55
CA GLU A 138 -10.02 -16.43 0.91
C GLU A 138 -8.87 -15.62 1.52
N ARG A 139 -9.19 -14.77 2.49
CA ARG A 139 -8.19 -13.97 3.21
C ARG A 139 -7.54 -14.79 4.31
N LEU A 140 -6.22 -14.74 4.40
CA LEU A 140 -5.43 -15.08 5.58
C LEU A 140 -5.17 -13.84 6.44
N ASN A 141 -4.87 -14.07 7.72
CA ASN A 141 -4.43 -12.99 8.60
C ASN A 141 -3.16 -12.34 8.03
N GLY A 142 -3.25 -11.04 7.77
CA GLY A 142 -2.15 -10.23 7.26
C GLY A 142 -1.16 -9.84 8.34
N PHE A 143 -0.16 -9.04 7.96
CA PHE A 143 0.79 -8.45 8.90
C PHE A 143 1.09 -6.99 8.54
N HIS A 144 1.10 -6.09 9.52
CA HIS A 144 1.33 -4.67 9.29
C HIS A 144 2.50 -4.19 10.12
N PHE A 145 3.56 -3.75 9.45
CA PHE A 145 4.68 -3.07 10.10
C PHE A 145 4.29 -1.62 10.36
N HIS A 146 4.53 -1.14 11.57
CA HIS A 146 4.23 0.22 11.99
C HIS A 146 5.52 0.97 12.36
N ASP A 147 5.47 2.30 12.27
CA ASP A 147 6.58 3.20 12.55
C ASP A 147 7.88 2.87 11.78
N VAL A 148 7.77 2.45 10.51
CA VAL A 148 8.93 1.92 9.75
C VAL A 148 9.90 2.98 9.23
N GLU A 149 9.59 4.27 9.34
CA GLU A 149 10.50 5.35 8.91
C GLU A 149 11.25 5.93 10.12
N LYS A 150 10.53 6.30 11.18
CA LYS A 150 11.16 6.84 12.40
C LYS A 150 11.66 5.75 13.33
N GLY A 151 10.96 4.62 13.39
CA GLY A 151 11.32 3.45 14.20
C GLY A 151 12.26 2.47 13.50
N ALA A 152 12.92 2.81 12.40
CA ALA A 152 13.86 1.94 11.67
C ALA A 152 15.23 1.78 12.35
N THR A 153 15.26 1.48 13.65
CA THR A 153 16.51 1.20 14.36
C THR A 153 16.96 -0.25 14.12
N PRO A 154 18.26 -0.57 14.25
CA PRO A 154 18.75 -1.95 14.15
C PRO A 154 17.99 -2.93 15.05
N GLU A 155 17.65 -2.52 16.27
CA GLU A 155 16.91 -3.32 17.26
C GLU A 155 15.48 -3.59 16.78
N ASN A 156 14.77 -2.56 16.31
CA ASN A 156 13.41 -2.69 15.81
C ASN A 156 13.35 -3.56 14.54
N ILE A 157 14.37 -3.50 13.69
CA ILE A 157 14.44 -4.37 12.50
C ILE A 157 14.52 -5.86 12.92
N VAL A 158 15.26 -6.18 13.98
CA VAL A 158 15.30 -7.55 14.52
C VAL A 158 13.92 -7.96 15.05
N ILE A 159 13.27 -7.09 15.83
CA ILE A 159 11.92 -7.34 16.37
C ILE A 159 10.89 -7.53 15.25
N PHE A 160 10.92 -6.69 14.21
CA PHE A 160 10.06 -6.81 13.03
C PHE A 160 10.24 -8.14 12.34
N LYS A 161 11.50 -8.57 12.15
CA LYS A 161 11.82 -9.87 11.53
C LYS A 161 11.28 -11.02 12.38
N GLU A 162 11.51 -11.01 13.70
CA GLU A 162 11.05 -12.06 14.61
C GLU A 162 9.52 -12.16 14.63
N ASN A 163 8.84 -11.04 14.80
CA ASN A 163 7.37 -11.00 14.84
C ASN A 163 6.75 -11.47 13.52
N TYR A 164 7.30 -11.02 12.39
CA TYR A 164 6.81 -11.45 11.09
C TYR A 164 7.08 -12.94 10.84
N THR A 165 8.26 -13.44 11.21
CA THR A 165 8.59 -14.88 11.08
C THR A 165 7.62 -15.73 11.90
N LYS A 166 7.38 -15.34 13.16
CA LYS A 166 6.40 -16.01 14.04
C LYS A 166 4.98 -15.97 13.45
N HIS A 167 4.57 -14.84 12.88
CA HIS A 167 3.28 -14.71 12.20
C HIS A 167 3.14 -15.68 11.03
N LEU A 168 4.17 -15.77 10.18
CA LEU A 168 4.17 -16.71 9.05
C LEU A 168 4.11 -18.15 9.52
N GLU A 169 4.94 -18.53 10.50
CA GLU A 169 4.91 -19.87 11.09
C GLU A 169 3.52 -20.23 11.62
N GLN A 170 2.89 -19.33 12.37
CA GLN A 170 1.53 -19.54 12.90
C GLN A 170 0.48 -19.62 11.79
N THR A 171 0.59 -18.79 10.76
CA THR A 171 -0.38 -18.74 9.66
C THR A 171 -0.31 -20.01 8.81
N PHE A 172 0.90 -20.47 8.47
CA PHE A 172 1.09 -21.62 7.60
C PHE A 172 1.09 -22.98 8.31
N LYS A 173 1.25 -23.00 9.64
CA LYS A 173 1.07 -24.24 10.42
C LYS A 173 -0.35 -24.79 10.36
N ASN A 174 -1.34 -23.91 10.14
CA ASN A 174 -2.77 -24.23 10.17
C ASN A 174 -3.39 -24.34 8.77
N LEU A 175 -2.57 -24.45 7.72
CA LEU A 175 -2.97 -24.57 6.31
C LEU A 175 -2.59 -25.93 5.75
#